data_AF-A0A221NUG8-F1
#
_entry.id   AF-A0A221NUG8-F1
#
_cell.length_a   1.000
_cell.length_b   1.000
_cell.length_c   1.000
_cell.angle_alpha   90.00
_cell.angle_beta   90.00
_cell.angle_gamma   90.00
#
_symmetry.space_group_name_H-M   'P 1'
#
loop_
_entity.id
_entity.type
_entity.pdbx_description
1 polymer ?
#
loop_
_entity_poly.entity_id
_entity_poly.type
_entity_poly.pdbx_seq_one_letter_code
_entity_poly.pdbx_strand_id
1 'polypeptide(L)'
;MAKVAVTASVLLAGMAVATPAQAASGVTRGHIGCFNYSYGDGISTTTVYFHNICKHTATINIWWKDGRIDYMRAATVKANGKGHLKHTGSIKSIYG
;
A
#
# COMPACT_ATOMS: atom_id res chain seq x y z
N MET A 1 35.17 37.98 29.80
CA MET A 1 35.47 37.70 28.37
C MET A 1 35.68 36.19 28.32
N ALA A 2 35.01 35.31 27.56
CA ALA A 2 34.21 35.30 26.33
C ALA A 2 32.97 34.39 26.55
N LYS A 3 31.76 34.62 26.02
CA LYS A 3 31.22 34.60 24.63
C LYS A 3 31.20 33.20 23.96
N VAL A 4 29.96 32.80 23.57
CA VAL A 4 29.55 31.90 22.45
C VAL A 4 29.51 30.40 22.77
N ALA A 5 28.57 29.55 22.34
CA ALA A 5 27.21 29.66 21.80
C ALA A 5 26.68 28.22 21.50
N VAL A 6 25.34 28.06 21.44
CA VAL A 6 24.59 27.27 20.42
C VAL A 6 24.68 25.73 20.42
N THR A 7 23.58 25.14 20.93
CA THR A 7 22.74 24.05 20.40
C THR A 7 23.31 22.96 19.47
N ALA A 8 22.94 21.71 19.74
CA ALA A 8 22.43 20.79 18.72
C ALA A 8 21.53 19.71 19.36
N SER A 9 20.21 19.89 19.28
CA SER A 9 19.26 18.79 19.47
C SER A 9 19.43 17.83 18.30
N VAL A 10 19.98 16.64 18.55
CA VAL A 10 20.08 15.59 17.54
C VAL A 10 18.66 15.04 17.31
N LEU A 11 17.97 15.62 16.33
CA LEU A 11 16.79 15.01 15.74
C LEU A 11 17.22 13.65 15.22
N LEU A 12 16.77 12.55 15.85
CA LEU A 12 16.76 11.23 15.24
C LEU A 12 15.90 11.34 13.98
N ALA A 13 16.55 11.67 12.86
CA ALA A 13 16.01 11.45 11.54
C ALA A 13 15.80 9.94 11.42
N GLY A 14 14.56 9.51 11.63
CA GLY A 14 14.12 8.15 11.35
C GLY A 14 14.46 7.86 9.90
N MET A 15 15.54 7.12 9.67
CA MET A 15 15.84 6.53 8.38
C MET A 15 14.76 5.48 8.14
N ALA A 16 13.64 5.92 7.55
CA ALA A 16 12.74 5.02 6.87
C ALA A 16 13.56 4.39 5.75
N VAL A 17 14.00 3.15 5.98
CA VAL A 17 14.64 2.31 4.99
C VAL A 17 13.64 2.17 3.83
N ALA A 18 13.78 3.02 2.83
CA ALA A 18 13.07 2.89 1.58
C ALA A 18 13.68 1.68 0.87
N THR A 19 13.16 0.48 1.19
CA THR A 19 13.48 -0.71 0.40
C THR A 19 13.19 -0.39 -1.07
N PRO A 20 14.11 -0.67 -2.00
CA PRO A 20 13.86 -0.43 -3.41
C PRO A 20 12.56 -1.13 -3.79
N ALA A 21 11.63 -0.43 -4.44
CA ALA A 21 10.44 -1.06 -4.99
C ALA A 21 10.91 -1.98 -6.11
N GLN A 22 10.82 -3.31 -5.91
CA GLN A 22 11.10 -4.28 -6.98
C GLN A 22 10.15 -3.96 -8.14
N ALA A 23 10.71 -3.72 -9.32
CA ALA A 23 9.94 -3.47 -10.52
C ALA A 23 9.11 -4.72 -10.83
N ALA A 24 7.79 -4.61 -10.67
CA ALA A 24 6.88 -5.69 -10.95
C ALA A 24 6.86 -6.00 -12.46
N SER A 25 6.86 -7.30 -12.80
CA SER A 25 6.66 -7.74 -14.17
C SER A 25 5.20 -7.56 -14.56
N GLY A 26 4.89 -6.42 -15.17
CA GLY A 26 3.53 -6.07 -15.59
C GLY A 26 2.69 -5.49 -14.46
N VAL A 27 2.10 -4.32 -14.71
CA VAL A 27 1.11 -3.72 -13.79
C VAL A 27 -0.27 -4.15 -14.24
N THR A 28 -0.92 -5.00 -13.46
CA THR A 28 -2.33 -5.31 -13.59
C THR A 28 -3.16 -4.14 -13.08
N ARG A 29 -4.11 -3.69 -13.88
CA ARG A 29 -5.06 -2.63 -13.52
C ARG A 29 -6.47 -3.17 -13.67
N GLY A 30 -7.39 -2.68 -12.86
CA GLY A 30 -8.79 -3.03 -12.98
C GLY A 30 -9.69 -2.08 -12.23
N HIS A 31 -10.99 -2.35 -12.37
CA HIS A 31 -12.06 -1.62 -11.73
C HIS A 31 -13.06 -2.62 -11.16
N ILE A 32 -13.46 -2.43 -9.90
CA ILE A 32 -14.47 -3.25 -9.23
C ILE A 32 -15.33 -2.36 -8.33
N GLY A 33 -16.65 -2.41 -8.49
CA GLY A 33 -17.59 -1.63 -7.68
C GLY A 33 -17.25 -0.14 -7.70
N CYS A 34 -16.81 0.37 -6.54
CA CYS A 34 -16.40 1.76 -6.33
C CYS A 34 -14.89 2.00 -6.45
N PHE A 35 -14.08 1.01 -6.81
CA PHE A 35 -12.62 1.07 -6.73
C PHE A 35 -11.94 0.86 -8.07
N ASN A 36 -11.09 1.82 -8.45
CA ASN A 36 -10.02 1.56 -9.40
C ASN A 36 -8.83 1.00 -8.63
N TYR A 37 -8.21 -0.05 -9.13
CA TYR A 37 -7.04 -0.66 -8.50
C TYR A 37 -5.92 -0.96 -9.50
N SER A 38 -4.72 -1.05 -8.97
CA SER A 38 -3.56 -1.53 -9.69
C SER A 38 -2.60 -2.24 -8.76
N TYR A 39 -2.02 -3.33 -9.24
CA TYR A 39 -0.92 -4.00 -8.58
C TYR A 39 0.05 -4.53 -9.62
N GLY A 40 1.27 -4.75 -9.20
CA GLY A 40 2.20 -5.55 -9.95
C GLY A 40 2.71 -6.65 -9.04
N ASP A 41 2.79 -7.87 -9.55
CA ASP A 41 3.30 -8.99 -8.79
C ASP A 41 4.77 -8.74 -8.45
N GLY A 42 5.05 -8.69 -7.15
CA GLY A 42 6.41 -8.62 -6.64
C GLY A 42 6.98 -10.03 -6.47
N ILE A 43 8.30 -10.14 -6.36
CA ILE A 43 8.99 -11.44 -6.21
C ILE A 43 8.52 -12.19 -4.96
N SER A 44 8.20 -11.47 -3.88
CA SER A 44 7.73 -12.06 -2.62
C SER A 44 6.52 -11.35 -2.02
N THR A 45 6.30 -10.08 -2.37
CA THR A 45 5.22 -9.28 -1.78
C THR A 45 4.51 -8.49 -2.86
N THR A 46 3.19 -8.51 -2.82
CA THR A 46 2.36 -7.79 -3.76
C THR A 46 1.65 -6.65 -3.06
N THR A 47 1.81 -5.45 -3.61
CA THR A 47 1.13 -4.24 -3.13
C THR A 47 0.02 -3.87 -4.09
N VAL A 48 -1.21 -3.84 -3.59
CA VAL A 48 -2.37 -3.37 -4.33
C VAL A 48 -2.66 -1.94 -3.93
N TYR A 49 -2.64 -1.05 -4.92
CA TYR A 49 -3.05 0.34 -4.79
C TYR A 49 -4.50 0.45 -5.26
N PHE A 50 -5.31 1.22 -4.55
CA PHE A 50 -6.71 1.43 -4.92
C PHE A 50 -7.17 2.86 -4.64
N HIS A 51 -8.16 3.29 -5.42
CA HIS A 51 -8.79 4.60 -5.34
C HIS A 51 -10.31 4.41 -5.37
N ASN A 52 -10.98 4.81 -4.30
CA ASN A 52 -12.43 4.88 -4.24
C ASN A 52 -12.89 6.04 -5.12
N ILE A 53 -13.50 5.75 -6.26
CA ILE A 53 -14.05 6.76 -7.18
C ILE A 53 -15.49 7.16 -6.85
N CYS A 54 -16.13 6.46 -5.91
CA CYS A 54 -17.46 6.81 -5.46
C CYS A 54 -17.43 8.03 -4.52
N LYS A 55 -18.56 8.72 -4.46
CA LYS A 55 -18.78 9.88 -3.56
C LYS A 55 -19.17 9.47 -2.13
N HIS A 56 -19.08 8.19 -1.79
CA HIS A 56 -19.40 7.64 -0.47
C HIS A 56 -18.27 6.70 -0.01
N THR A 57 -18.27 6.38 1.28
CA THR A 57 -17.33 5.41 1.86
C THR A 57 -17.67 4.00 1.38
N ALA A 58 -16.69 3.29 0.84
CA ALA A 58 -16.83 1.92 0.37
C ALA A 58 -15.70 1.04 0.95
N THR A 59 -15.87 -0.27 0.90
CA THR A 59 -14.87 -1.23 1.41
C THR A 59 -14.41 -2.14 0.29
N ILE A 60 -13.10 -2.25 0.11
CA ILE A 60 -12.47 -3.19 -0.81
C ILE A 60 -11.91 -4.38 -0.02
N ASN A 61 -12.20 -5.60 -0.46
CA ASN A 61 -11.68 -6.85 0.07
C ASN A 61 -10.71 -7.46 -0.94
N ILE A 62 -9.48 -7.72 -0.52
CA ILE A 62 -8.42 -8.24 -1.36
C ILE A 62 -7.98 -9.58 -0.77
N TRP A 63 -7.89 -10.59 -1.62
CA TRP A 63 -7.43 -11.93 -1.27
C TRP A 63 -6.06 -12.17 -1.89
N TRP A 64 -5.11 -12.54 -1.04
CA TRP A 64 -3.79 -13.00 -1.42
C TRP A 64 -3.68 -14.50 -1.24
N LYS A 65 -2.82 -15.11 -2.04
CA LYS A 65 -2.40 -16.50 -1.87
C LYS A 65 -0.91 -16.52 -1.56
N ASP A 66 -0.59 -16.94 -0.33
CA ASP A 66 0.78 -17.14 0.14
C ASP A 66 1.04 -18.65 0.26
N GLY A 67 1.66 -19.22 -0.78
CA GLY A 67 1.83 -20.67 -0.90
C GLY A 67 0.50 -21.42 -0.94
N ARG A 68 0.16 -22.09 0.19
CA ARG A 68 -1.08 -22.86 0.37
C ARG A 68 -2.13 -22.15 1.22
N ILE A 69 -1.82 -20.97 1.75
CA ILE A 69 -2.70 -20.21 2.63
C ILE A 69 -3.32 -19.07 1.85
N ASP A 70 -4.64 -18.91 1.98
CA ASP A 70 -5.36 -17.75 1.48
C ASP A 70 -5.52 -16.74 2.60
N TYR A 71 -5.21 -15.47 2.31
CA TYR A 71 -5.29 -14.38 3.29
C TYR A 71 -6.12 -13.23 2.74
N MET A 72 -7.09 -12.75 3.52
CA MET A 72 -7.92 -11.61 3.14
C MET A 72 -7.54 -10.36 3.94
N ARG A 73 -7.42 -9.21 3.26
CA ARG A 73 -7.42 -7.89 3.90
C ARG A 73 -8.52 -7.03 3.32
N ALA A 74 -9.18 -6.29 4.20
CA ALA A 74 -10.18 -5.30 3.82
C ALA A 74 -9.63 -3.89 4.11
N ALA A 75 -10.02 -2.93 3.29
CA ALA A 75 -9.81 -1.51 3.56
C ALA A 75 -11.10 -0.73 3.33
N THR A 76 -11.56 -0.02 4.36
CA THR A 76 -12.66 0.93 4.26
C THR A 76 -12.11 2.29 3.88
N VAL A 77 -12.54 2.82 2.75
CA VAL A 77 -11.98 4.02 2.13
C VAL A 77 -13.07 5.05 1.94
N LYS A 78 -12.84 6.26 2.46
CA LYS A 78 -13.76 7.39 2.29
C LYS A 78 -13.94 7.74 0.80
N ALA A 79 -14.99 8.51 0.50
CA ALA A 79 -15.24 9.05 -0.82
C ALA A 79 -13.99 9.71 -1.44
N ASN A 80 -13.68 9.42 -2.71
CA ASN A 80 -12.45 9.89 -3.40
C ASN A 80 -11.13 9.54 -2.68
N GLY A 81 -11.18 8.63 -1.71
CA GLY A 81 -10.02 8.23 -0.92
C GLY A 81 -9.12 7.24 -1.67
N LYS A 82 -7.82 7.33 -1.42
CA LYS A 82 -6.83 6.39 -1.96
C LYS A 82 -6.23 5.59 -0.82
N GLY A 83 -5.77 4.38 -1.13
CA GLY A 83 -5.09 3.54 -0.18
C GLY A 83 -4.25 2.47 -0.87
N HIS A 84 -3.55 1.69 -0.05
CA HIS A 84 -2.85 0.52 -0.52
C HIS A 84 -2.87 -0.56 0.56
N LEU A 85 -2.81 -1.81 0.12
CA LEU A 85 -2.60 -2.97 0.99
C LEU A 85 -1.45 -3.79 0.43
N LYS A 86 -0.54 -4.18 1.31
CA LYS A 86 0.64 -4.98 0.99
C LYS A 86 0.57 -6.29 1.74
N HIS A 87 0.79 -7.40 1.04
CA HIS A 87 0.87 -8.71 1.65
C HIS A 87 1.77 -9.66 0.84
N THR A 88 2.32 -10.66 1.53
CA THR A 88 3.16 -11.70 0.92
C THR A 88 2.33 -12.55 -0.03
N GLY A 89 2.96 -13.03 -1.11
CA GLY A 89 2.30 -13.82 -2.13
C GLY A 89 1.63 -12.99 -3.24
N SER A 90 0.83 -13.68 -4.05
CA SER A 90 0.20 -13.13 -5.26
C SER A 90 -1.28 -12.84 -5.06
N ILE A 91 -1.86 -11.98 -5.89
CA ILE A 91 -3.29 -11.69 -5.83
C ILE A 91 -4.10 -12.89 -6.32
N LYS A 92 -5.03 -13.34 -5.48
CA LYS A 92 -6.02 -14.36 -5.82
C LYS A 92 -7.29 -13.74 -6.39
N SER A 93 -7.85 -12.75 -5.68
CA SER A 93 -9.07 -12.05 -6.12
C SER A 93 -9.26 -10.73 -5.37
N ILE A 94 -10.07 -9.85 -5.96
CA ILE A 94 -10.40 -8.51 -5.44
C ILE A 94 -11.90 -8.31 -5.57
N TYR A 95 -12.57 -7.90 -4.48
CA TYR A 95 -14.01 -7.61 -4.39
C TYR A 95 -14.25 -6.24 -3.75
N GLY A 96 -15.34 -5.56 -4.10
CA GLY A 96 -15.69 -4.25 -3.52
C GLY A 96 -16.93 -3.64 -4.15
#